data_AF-A0A450SR12-F1
#
_entry.id   AF-A0A450SR12-F1
#
_cell.length_a   1.000
_cell.length_b   1.000
_cell.length_c   1.000
_cell.angle_alpha   90.00
_cell.angle_beta   90.00
_cell.angle_gamma   90.00
#
_symmetry.space_group_name_H-M   'P 1'
#
loop_
_entity.id
_entity.type
_entity.pdbx_description
1 polymer ?
#
loop_
_entity_poly.entity_id
_entity_poly.type
_entity_poly.pdbx_seq_one_letter_code
_entity_poly.pdbx_strand_id
1 'polypeptide(L)'
;MTALFRSLDPGFAEFLTGAGASTEGPHWPVARNFLLDEGIGRERAGHYRSHGAMAAHASPEDWRISHNAYLKEWVRIENDDLGPPGYIDADDPEGCPDTFRFPVSHSALGHALATDLIRVQKVSSLTRALKESAGDLTALAAVALEGEREASRRLDEVLGRFARKRNYQPVFAGLWEDLSDLFGAAPDQDPPGWADDLRDRLGLDGYDPKQSDPIAPAERGLDILVFRYPVGAVPRLSGLTGRARPLTVPCVLDGGFSPAFCPSPRGFGTGHTVDLAGARSCDKLTREILHPAMGLRSEYLFRIGSIQRPVASDAMQVQRGLHLTCLRKNFERPHYGEHTDRDLLL
;
A
#
# COMPACT_ATOMS: atom_id res chain seq x y z
N MET A 1 10.68 -6.14 21.67
CA MET A 1 11.26 -6.92 20.56
C MET A 1 12.08 -5.97 19.70
N THR A 2 13.19 -6.42 19.12
CA THR A 2 14.09 -5.58 18.33
C THR A 2 13.82 -5.79 16.84
N ALA A 3 13.83 -4.71 16.04
CA ALA A 3 13.74 -4.78 14.59
C ALA A 3 14.81 -5.73 14.01
N LEU A 4 14.39 -6.66 13.15
CA LEU A 4 15.20 -7.80 12.75
C LEU A 4 16.50 -7.36 12.04
N PHE A 5 16.39 -6.41 11.12
CA PHE A 5 17.52 -5.92 10.31
C PHE A 5 18.58 -5.15 11.10
N ARG A 6 18.31 -4.75 12.34
CA ARG A 6 19.36 -4.21 13.23
C ARG A 6 20.32 -5.27 13.76
N SER A 7 19.89 -6.52 13.76
CA SER A 7 20.60 -7.61 14.46
C SER A 7 21.05 -8.74 13.54
N LEU A 8 20.46 -8.86 12.35
CA LEU A 8 20.67 -10.02 11.47
C LEU A 8 21.96 -9.92 10.65
N ASP A 9 22.39 -8.70 10.28
CA ASP A 9 23.61 -8.43 9.52
C ASP A 9 24.21 -7.06 9.91
N PRO A 10 25.38 -7.02 10.59
CA PRO A 10 25.98 -5.77 11.04
C PRO A 10 26.34 -4.80 9.91
N GLY A 11 26.83 -5.32 8.77
CA GLY A 11 27.25 -4.49 7.64
C GLY A 11 26.05 -3.82 6.96
N PHE A 12 24.94 -4.55 6.81
CA PHE A 12 23.69 -3.96 6.33
C PHE A 12 23.12 -2.95 7.32
N ALA A 13 23.14 -3.23 8.62
CA ALA A 13 22.68 -2.30 9.64
C ALA A 13 23.49 -0.99 9.65
N GLU A 14 24.81 -1.07 9.49
CA GLU A 14 25.70 0.08 9.37
C GLU A 14 25.39 0.88 8.10
N PHE A 15 25.23 0.21 6.96
CA PHE A 15 24.82 0.84 5.70
C PHE A 15 23.49 1.60 5.86
N LEU A 16 22.45 0.97 6.43
CA LEU A 16 21.16 1.61 6.67
C LEU A 16 21.27 2.81 7.61
N THR A 17 22.12 2.70 8.65
CA THR A 17 22.34 3.80 9.60
C THR A 17 22.99 4.99 8.90
N GLY A 18 23.98 4.75 8.03
CA GLY A 18 24.59 5.79 7.21
C GLY A 18 23.59 6.42 6.23
N ALA A 19 22.82 5.60 5.51
CA ALA A 19 21.81 6.06 4.56
C ALA A 19 20.65 6.84 5.23
N GLY A 20 20.36 6.56 6.50
CA GLY A 20 19.33 7.23 7.30
C GLY A 20 19.81 8.40 8.15
N ALA A 21 21.11 8.72 8.14
CA ALA A 21 21.71 9.70 9.05
C ALA A 21 21.31 11.16 8.76
N SER A 22 21.22 11.53 7.48
CA SER A 22 20.80 12.87 7.04
C SER A 22 19.36 12.87 6.56
N THR A 23 18.59 13.90 6.91
CA THR A 23 17.22 14.09 6.42
C THR A 23 17.14 14.80 5.06
N GLU A 24 18.30 15.10 4.43
CA GLU A 24 18.36 15.86 3.17
C GLU A 24 18.20 14.97 1.92
N GLY A 25 18.38 13.65 2.05
CA GLY A 25 18.33 12.70 0.91
C GLY A 25 17.00 11.97 0.75
N PRO A 26 16.57 11.57 -0.46
CA PRO A 26 15.27 10.91 -0.66
C PRO A 26 15.15 9.52 -0.01
N HIS A 27 16.28 8.91 0.35
CA HIS A 27 16.35 7.53 0.85
C HIS A 27 16.35 7.41 2.37
N TRP A 28 16.47 8.52 3.11
CA TRP A 28 16.54 8.46 4.58
C TRP A 28 15.29 7.84 5.22
N PRO A 29 14.04 8.12 4.78
CA PRO A 29 12.88 7.55 5.43
C PRO A 29 12.83 6.03 5.22
N VAL A 30 13.27 5.60 4.03
CA VAL A 30 13.33 4.18 3.65
C VAL A 30 14.33 3.45 4.53
N ALA A 31 15.56 3.96 4.67
CA ALA A 31 16.57 3.33 5.51
C ALA A 31 16.11 3.23 6.98
N ARG A 32 15.49 4.30 7.50
CA ARG A 32 14.90 4.32 8.85
C ARG A 32 13.75 3.33 9.00
N ASN A 33 12.90 3.16 7.98
CA ASN A 33 11.84 2.14 7.98
C ASN A 33 12.43 0.74 8.14
N PHE A 34 13.48 0.39 7.40
CA PHE A 34 14.13 -0.93 7.51
C PHE A 34 14.73 -1.16 8.90
N LEU A 35 15.29 -0.11 9.51
CA LEU A 35 15.79 -0.16 10.88
C LEU A 35 14.67 -0.20 11.93
N LEU A 36 13.46 0.26 11.61
CA LEU A 36 12.33 0.35 12.53
C LEU A 36 11.42 -0.88 12.48
N ASP A 37 11.33 -1.55 11.34
CA ASP A 37 10.34 -2.60 11.08
C ASP A 37 10.55 -3.86 11.94
N GLU A 38 9.53 -4.16 12.74
CA GLU A 38 9.49 -5.33 13.63
C GLU A 38 8.64 -6.48 13.07
N GLY A 39 8.00 -6.29 11.91
CA GLY A 39 7.05 -7.23 11.29
C GLY A 39 7.70 -8.29 10.40
N ILE A 40 9.01 -8.19 10.15
CA ILE A 40 9.73 -9.07 9.23
C ILE A 40 10.08 -10.41 9.90
N GLY A 41 9.63 -11.52 9.28
CA GLY A 41 9.99 -12.88 9.66
C GLY A 41 11.42 -13.26 9.22
N ARG A 42 12.02 -14.27 9.89
CA ARG A 42 13.40 -14.71 9.58
C ARG A 42 13.50 -15.33 8.20
N GLU A 43 12.46 -16.05 7.79
CA GLU A 43 12.34 -16.73 6.51
C GLU A 43 12.35 -15.70 5.37
N ARG A 44 11.49 -14.68 5.45
CA ARG A 44 11.45 -13.56 4.48
C ARG A 44 12.78 -12.80 4.43
N ALA A 45 13.39 -12.54 5.59
CA ALA A 45 14.73 -11.95 5.64
C ALA A 45 15.80 -12.83 4.96
N GLY A 46 15.66 -14.16 5.04
CA GLY A 46 16.50 -15.11 4.33
C GLY A 46 16.37 -14.99 2.81
N HIS A 47 15.15 -14.90 2.28
CA HIS A 47 14.90 -14.65 0.85
C HIS A 47 15.44 -13.29 0.42
N TYR A 48 15.26 -12.25 1.24
CA TYR A 48 15.81 -10.92 0.97
C TYR A 48 17.36 -10.94 0.91
N ARG A 49 17.99 -11.69 1.81
CA ARG A 49 19.45 -11.88 1.82
C ARG A 49 19.94 -12.66 0.60
N SER A 50 19.24 -13.70 0.14
CA SER A 50 19.68 -14.49 -1.02
C SER A 50 19.77 -13.69 -2.31
N HIS A 51 19.09 -12.53 -2.37
CA HIS A 51 19.13 -11.57 -3.48
C HIS A 51 20.22 -10.51 -3.32
N GLY A 52 21.12 -10.66 -2.34
CA GLY A 52 22.17 -9.69 -2.04
C GLY A 52 21.64 -8.37 -1.46
N ALA A 53 20.34 -8.26 -1.17
CA ALA A 53 19.75 -7.01 -0.72
C ALA A 53 20.13 -6.66 0.73
N MET A 54 20.49 -7.67 1.54
CA MET A 54 21.09 -7.50 2.87
C MET A 54 22.62 -7.50 2.79
N ALA A 55 23.20 -6.45 2.22
CA ALA A 55 24.65 -6.28 2.10
C ALA A 55 25.05 -4.84 2.46
N ALA A 56 26.35 -4.63 2.71
CA ALA A 56 26.92 -3.28 2.81
C ALA A 56 27.05 -2.68 1.40
N HIS A 57 25.95 -2.13 0.87
CA HIS A 57 25.91 -1.54 -0.47
C HIS A 57 26.77 -0.28 -0.55
N ALA A 58 27.34 -0.02 -1.72
CA ALA A 58 28.10 1.21 -1.96
C ALA A 58 27.18 2.44 -2.06
N SER A 59 25.92 2.24 -2.46
CA SER A 59 24.93 3.31 -2.61
C SER A 59 23.49 2.83 -2.36
N PRO A 60 22.56 3.75 -2.06
CA PRO A 60 21.12 3.45 -2.04
C PRO A 60 20.58 2.92 -3.37
N GLU A 61 21.15 3.33 -4.50
CA GLU A 61 20.77 2.84 -5.84
C GLU A 61 21.11 1.36 -6.02
N ASP A 62 22.28 0.90 -5.58
CA ASP A 62 22.68 -0.52 -5.63
C ASP A 62 21.78 -1.36 -4.72
N TRP A 63 21.45 -0.83 -3.55
CA TRP A 63 20.49 -1.44 -2.65
C TRP A 63 19.11 -1.56 -3.30
N ARG A 64 18.63 -0.51 -3.97
CA ARG A 64 17.35 -0.50 -4.68
C ARG A 64 17.30 -1.52 -5.81
N ILE A 65 18.40 -1.72 -6.54
CA ILE A 65 18.49 -2.76 -7.57
C ILE A 65 18.27 -4.14 -6.96
N SER A 66 19.00 -4.46 -5.88
CA SER A 66 18.89 -5.74 -5.18
C SER A 66 17.51 -5.95 -4.55
N HIS A 67 16.93 -4.89 -3.97
CA HIS A 67 15.58 -4.91 -3.44
C HIS A 67 14.53 -5.16 -4.54
N ASN A 68 14.66 -4.51 -5.70
CA ASN A 68 13.76 -4.74 -6.83
C ASN A 68 13.89 -6.15 -7.43
N ALA A 69 15.08 -6.75 -7.40
CA ALA A 69 15.28 -8.14 -7.79
C ALA A 69 14.48 -9.08 -6.87
N TYR A 70 14.59 -8.90 -5.55
CA TYR A 70 13.76 -9.63 -4.59
C TYR A 70 12.26 -9.42 -4.82
N LEU A 71 11.80 -8.17 -5.00
CA LEU A 71 10.38 -7.90 -5.25
C LEU A 71 9.88 -8.59 -6.52
N LYS A 72 10.69 -8.59 -7.59
CA LYS A 72 10.33 -9.20 -8.86
C LYS A 72 10.15 -10.71 -8.71
N GLU A 73 11.05 -11.38 -8.00
CA GLU A 73 11.05 -12.84 -7.89
C GLU A 73 10.09 -13.36 -6.82
N TRP A 74 9.99 -12.70 -5.66
CA TRP A 74 9.28 -13.25 -4.49
C TRP A 74 7.96 -12.56 -4.17
N VAL A 75 7.74 -11.33 -4.61
CA VAL A 75 6.55 -10.53 -4.23
C VAL A 75 5.61 -10.31 -5.42
N ARG A 76 6.14 -10.15 -6.63
CA ARG A 76 5.39 -9.85 -7.85
C ARG A 76 5.22 -11.09 -8.73
N ILE A 77 4.46 -12.05 -8.22
CA ILE A 77 4.09 -13.28 -8.94
C ILE A 77 3.63 -12.96 -10.36
N GLU A 78 4.24 -13.59 -11.35
CA GLU A 78 3.89 -13.38 -12.76
C GLU A 78 2.43 -13.79 -12.99
N ASN A 79 1.72 -13.02 -13.81
CA ASN A 79 0.35 -13.36 -14.14
C ASN A 79 0.30 -14.50 -15.16
N ASP A 80 -0.81 -15.23 -15.14
CA ASP A 80 -1.27 -16.02 -16.26
C ASP A 80 -2.41 -15.30 -17.00
N ASP A 81 -2.80 -15.85 -18.15
CA ASP A 81 -3.95 -15.37 -18.93
C ASP A 81 -5.31 -15.68 -18.26
N LEU A 82 -5.35 -16.28 -17.06
CA LEU A 82 -6.57 -16.61 -16.32
C LEU A 82 -6.94 -15.52 -15.31
N GLY A 83 -5.95 -14.80 -14.78
CA GLY A 83 -6.14 -13.72 -13.81
C GLY A 83 -6.03 -14.21 -12.36
N PRO A 84 -6.10 -13.29 -11.38
CA PRO A 84 -5.80 -13.60 -9.99
C PRO A 84 -6.74 -14.69 -9.45
N PRO A 85 -6.20 -15.75 -8.83
CA PRO A 85 -7.00 -16.88 -8.41
C PRO A 85 -7.86 -16.53 -7.19
N GLY A 86 -9.04 -17.15 -7.09
CA GLY A 86 -9.91 -17.02 -5.90
C GLY A 86 -9.38 -17.77 -4.67
N TYR A 87 -8.39 -18.64 -4.87
CA TYR A 87 -7.75 -19.47 -3.85
C TYR A 87 -6.25 -19.54 -4.15
N ILE A 88 -5.42 -19.29 -3.15
CA ILE A 88 -3.96 -19.23 -3.25
C ILE A 88 -3.37 -20.32 -2.38
N ASP A 89 -2.42 -21.10 -2.89
CA ASP A 89 -1.72 -22.09 -2.08
C ASP A 89 -0.49 -21.47 -1.40
N ALA A 90 -0.45 -21.37 -0.07
CA ALA A 90 0.67 -20.77 0.66
C ALA A 90 2.00 -21.52 0.46
N ASP A 91 1.91 -22.81 0.18
CA ASP A 91 3.06 -23.69 -0.03
C ASP A 91 3.58 -23.61 -1.48
N ASP A 92 2.83 -22.98 -2.39
CA ASP A 92 3.23 -22.76 -3.78
C ASP A 92 4.05 -21.45 -3.92
N PRO A 93 5.38 -21.53 -4.06
CA PRO A 93 6.24 -20.35 -4.22
C PRO A 93 5.98 -19.59 -5.54
N GLU A 94 5.45 -20.26 -6.56
CA GLU A 94 5.18 -19.65 -7.87
C GLU A 94 3.80 -18.99 -7.90
N GLY A 95 2.84 -19.48 -7.11
CA GLY A 95 1.49 -18.96 -7.04
C GLY A 95 1.20 -18.00 -5.87
N CYS A 96 2.02 -18.00 -4.82
CA CYS A 96 1.79 -17.20 -3.62
C CYS A 96 2.93 -16.21 -3.34
N PRO A 97 2.64 -14.89 -3.30
CA PRO A 97 3.62 -13.89 -2.89
C PRO A 97 4.18 -14.19 -1.49
N ASP A 98 5.48 -13.97 -1.32
CA ASP A 98 6.21 -14.16 -0.06
C ASP A 98 5.56 -13.46 1.15
N THR A 99 4.87 -12.34 0.90
CA THR A 99 4.03 -11.60 1.85
C THR A 99 2.95 -12.45 2.53
N PHE A 100 2.37 -13.44 1.86
CA PHE A 100 1.25 -14.24 2.37
C PHE A 100 1.62 -15.68 2.72
N ARG A 101 2.86 -16.10 2.45
CA ARG A 101 3.32 -17.49 2.67
C ARG A 101 3.51 -17.83 4.15
N PHE A 102 3.73 -16.83 5.00
CA PHE A 102 4.08 -17.04 6.41
C PHE A 102 2.95 -16.61 7.35
N PRO A 103 2.26 -17.56 8.02
CA PRO A 103 1.04 -17.29 8.80
C PRO A 103 1.23 -16.45 10.07
N VAL A 104 2.47 -16.11 10.44
CA VAL A 104 2.81 -15.41 11.69
C VAL A 104 2.33 -13.95 11.73
N SER A 105 1.76 -13.46 10.63
CA SER A 105 1.40 -12.06 10.41
C SER A 105 -0.07 -11.84 10.01
N HIS A 106 -0.91 -12.88 10.05
CA HIS A 106 -2.31 -12.71 9.66
C HIS A 106 -3.09 -11.90 10.68
N SER A 107 -3.74 -10.85 10.18
CA SER A 107 -4.59 -9.98 10.97
C SER A 107 -5.84 -10.70 11.43
N ALA A 108 -6.26 -10.46 12.68
CA ALA A 108 -7.58 -10.85 13.16
C ALA A 108 -8.73 -10.29 12.29
N LEU A 109 -8.50 -9.19 11.57
CA LEU A 109 -9.45 -8.64 10.59
C LEU A 109 -9.79 -9.62 9.47
N GLY A 110 -8.92 -10.60 9.19
CA GLY A 110 -9.22 -11.66 8.21
C GLY A 110 -10.46 -12.48 8.56
N HIS A 111 -10.94 -12.42 9.80
CA HIS A 111 -12.18 -13.05 10.26
C HIS A 111 -13.39 -12.10 10.25
N ALA A 112 -13.18 -10.79 10.18
CA ALA A 112 -14.21 -9.77 10.15
C ALA A 112 -14.76 -9.59 8.73
N LEU A 113 -15.41 -10.63 8.19
CA LEU A 113 -15.77 -10.72 6.77
C LEU A 113 -16.71 -9.62 6.26
N ALA A 114 -17.44 -8.97 7.16
CA ALA A 114 -18.35 -7.87 6.85
C ALA A 114 -17.68 -6.48 6.92
N THR A 115 -16.45 -6.39 7.41
CA THR A 115 -15.68 -5.13 7.38
C THR A 115 -15.36 -4.79 5.93
N ASP A 116 -15.58 -3.54 5.55
CA ASP A 116 -15.25 -3.05 4.22
C ASP A 116 -13.84 -2.49 4.15
N LEU A 117 -13.19 -2.83 3.05
CA LEU A 117 -11.92 -2.28 2.62
C LEU A 117 -12.16 -1.21 1.55
N ILE A 118 -11.29 -0.21 1.51
CA ILE A 118 -11.29 0.81 0.47
C ILE A 118 -9.94 0.85 -0.24
N ARG A 119 -9.99 0.90 -1.57
CA ARG A 119 -8.81 0.91 -2.43
C ARG A 119 -8.96 1.95 -3.54
N VAL A 120 -7.86 2.64 -3.83
CA VAL A 120 -7.77 3.59 -4.94
C VAL A 120 -7.01 2.96 -6.10
N GLN A 121 -7.47 3.21 -7.32
CA GLN A 121 -6.84 2.76 -8.54
C GLN A 121 -6.74 3.91 -9.54
N LYS A 122 -5.51 4.25 -9.97
CA LYS A 122 -5.29 5.24 -11.03
C LYS A 122 -5.91 4.78 -12.34
N VAL A 123 -6.68 5.66 -12.99
CA VAL A 123 -7.18 5.45 -14.35
C VAL A 123 -6.02 5.27 -15.33
N SER A 124 -4.94 6.06 -15.16
CA SER A 124 -3.74 5.99 -15.99
C SER A 124 -3.03 4.62 -15.98
N SER A 125 -3.21 3.82 -14.94
CA SER A 125 -2.69 2.45 -14.90
C SER A 125 -3.50 1.51 -15.79
N LEU A 126 -4.83 1.66 -15.83
CA LEU A 126 -5.70 0.88 -16.71
C LEU A 126 -5.45 1.25 -18.16
N THR A 127 -5.41 2.55 -18.47
CA THR A 127 -5.19 3.02 -19.85
C THR A 127 -3.83 2.60 -20.39
N ARG A 128 -2.76 2.64 -19.58
CA ARG A 128 -1.43 2.16 -19.98
C ARG A 128 -1.42 0.66 -20.26
N ALA A 129 -2.08 -0.13 -19.41
CA ALA A 129 -2.12 -1.59 -19.55
C ALA A 129 -3.00 -2.05 -20.73
N LEU A 130 -4.11 -1.36 -20.97
CA LEU A 130 -5.14 -1.75 -21.94
C LEU A 130 -5.09 -0.98 -23.26
N LYS A 131 -4.31 0.11 -23.32
CA LYS A 131 -4.25 1.07 -24.44
C LYS A 131 -5.61 1.71 -24.74
N GLU A 132 -6.34 2.08 -23.70
CA GLU A 132 -7.67 2.71 -23.78
C GLU A 132 -7.62 4.20 -23.42
N SER A 133 -8.64 4.95 -23.86
CA SER A 133 -8.80 6.37 -23.51
C SER A 133 -9.20 6.52 -22.04
N ALA A 134 -8.53 7.44 -21.32
CA ALA A 134 -8.89 7.77 -19.94
C ALA A 134 -10.31 8.34 -19.85
N GLY A 135 -10.70 9.20 -20.79
CA GLY A 135 -12.02 9.82 -20.80
C GLY A 135 -13.14 8.79 -21.00
N ASP A 136 -12.96 7.85 -21.92
CA ASP A 136 -13.95 6.80 -22.20
C ASP A 136 -14.11 5.86 -21.00
N LEU A 137 -13.00 5.53 -20.33
CA LEU A 137 -13.01 4.68 -19.15
C LEU A 137 -13.71 5.37 -17.96
N THR A 138 -13.40 6.64 -17.71
CA THR A 138 -14.06 7.43 -16.65
C THR A 138 -15.55 7.60 -16.95
N ALA A 139 -15.93 7.89 -18.20
CA ALA A 139 -17.33 7.99 -18.61
C ALA A 139 -18.07 6.65 -18.43
N LEU A 140 -17.47 5.54 -18.85
CA LEU A 140 -18.03 4.20 -18.66
C LEU A 140 -18.25 3.89 -17.17
N ALA A 141 -17.25 4.20 -16.34
CA ALA A 141 -17.35 4.00 -14.91
C ALA A 141 -18.46 4.86 -14.27
N ALA A 142 -18.64 6.10 -14.72
CA ALA A 142 -19.69 6.99 -14.21
C ALA A 142 -21.08 6.42 -14.50
N VAL A 143 -21.32 5.98 -15.74
CA VAL A 143 -22.59 5.34 -16.13
C VAL A 143 -22.82 4.02 -15.38
N ALA A 144 -21.76 3.24 -15.13
CA ALA A 144 -21.87 2.02 -14.33
C ALA A 144 -22.19 2.32 -12.85
N LEU A 145 -21.68 3.42 -12.28
CA LEU A 145 -21.94 3.84 -10.91
C LEU A 145 -23.40 4.28 -10.71
N GLU A 146 -24.06 4.77 -11.76
CA GLU A 146 -25.50 5.05 -11.79
C GLU A 146 -26.36 3.78 -11.84
N GLY A 147 -25.75 2.60 -11.93
CA GLY A 147 -26.43 1.29 -11.91
C GLY A 147 -26.89 0.80 -13.28
N GLU A 148 -26.38 1.37 -14.36
CA GLU A 148 -26.69 0.92 -15.72
C GLU A 148 -26.00 -0.42 -16.00
N ARG A 149 -26.80 -1.46 -16.29
CA ARG A 149 -26.35 -2.85 -16.34
C ARG A 149 -25.34 -3.12 -17.46
N GLU A 150 -25.54 -2.54 -18.63
CA GLU A 150 -24.64 -2.77 -19.76
C GLU A 150 -23.29 -2.10 -19.53
N ALA A 151 -23.28 -0.90 -18.95
CA ALA A 151 -22.08 -0.21 -18.51
C ALA A 151 -21.36 -0.99 -17.42
N SER A 152 -22.06 -1.52 -16.42
CA SER A 152 -21.47 -2.40 -15.39
C SER A 152 -20.81 -3.63 -16.01
N ARG A 153 -21.50 -4.32 -16.93
CA ARG A 153 -20.98 -5.50 -17.65
C ARG A 153 -19.73 -5.16 -18.46
N ARG A 154 -19.75 -4.07 -19.21
CA ARG A 154 -18.59 -3.59 -19.99
C ARG A 154 -17.44 -3.18 -19.09
N LEU A 155 -17.72 -2.54 -17.96
CA LEU A 155 -16.70 -2.19 -16.97
C LEU A 155 -16.07 -3.45 -16.37
N ASP A 156 -16.85 -4.49 -16.07
CA ASP A 156 -16.33 -5.78 -15.60
C ASP A 156 -15.41 -6.45 -16.63
N GLU A 157 -15.73 -6.35 -17.92
CA GLU A 157 -14.85 -6.84 -18.99
C GLU A 157 -13.51 -6.08 -19.04
N VAL A 158 -13.55 -4.76 -18.87
CA VAL A 158 -12.34 -3.90 -18.78
C VAL A 158 -11.51 -4.27 -17.56
N LEU A 159 -12.13 -4.35 -16.37
CA LEU A 159 -11.47 -4.70 -15.12
C LEU A 159 -10.88 -6.12 -15.17
N GLY A 160 -11.60 -7.08 -15.77
CA GLY A 160 -11.11 -8.44 -15.98
C GLY A 160 -9.89 -8.49 -16.90
N ARG A 161 -9.90 -7.76 -18.02
CA ARG A 161 -8.71 -7.63 -18.88
C ARG A 161 -7.53 -7.00 -18.14
N PHE A 162 -7.79 -5.96 -17.35
CA PHE A 162 -6.75 -5.32 -16.55
C PHE A 162 -6.15 -6.27 -15.52
N ALA A 163 -6.98 -7.06 -14.83
CA ALA A 163 -6.53 -8.03 -13.83
C ALA A 163 -5.59 -9.10 -14.44
N ARG A 164 -5.87 -9.57 -15.66
CA ARG A 164 -5.00 -10.51 -16.40
C ARG A 164 -3.66 -9.91 -16.85
N LYS A 165 -3.53 -8.59 -16.92
CA LYS A 165 -2.30 -7.90 -17.34
C LYS A 165 -1.38 -7.54 -16.19
N ARG A 166 -1.74 -7.87 -14.94
CA ARG A 166 -1.01 -7.46 -13.74
C ARG A 166 -0.49 -8.65 -12.97
N ASN A 167 0.77 -8.56 -12.56
CA ASN A 167 1.37 -9.47 -11.59
C ASN A 167 0.53 -9.52 -10.31
N TYR A 168 0.48 -10.69 -9.67
CA TYR A 168 -0.27 -10.93 -8.44
C TYR A 168 0.51 -10.47 -7.22
N GLN A 169 0.85 -9.18 -7.18
CA GLN A 169 1.51 -8.59 -6.02
C GLN A 169 0.51 -8.28 -4.89
N PRO A 170 0.98 -8.16 -3.63
CA PRO A 170 0.17 -7.66 -2.53
C PRO A 170 -0.50 -6.33 -2.88
N VAL A 171 -1.75 -6.21 -2.45
CA VAL A 171 -2.61 -5.05 -2.70
C VAL A 171 -2.84 -4.33 -1.38
N PHE A 172 -2.48 -3.05 -1.36
CA PHE A 172 -2.81 -2.13 -0.29
C PHE A 172 -4.30 -1.78 -0.28
N ALA A 173 -4.88 -1.75 0.91
CA ALA A 173 -6.20 -1.19 1.17
C ALA A 173 -6.26 -0.54 2.56
N GLY A 174 -7.06 0.52 2.67
CA GLY A 174 -7.46 1.10 3.95
C GLY A 174 -8.75 0.46 4.48
N LEU A 175 -9.06 0.68 5.75
CA LEU A 175 -10.36 0.30 6.31
C LEU A 175 -11.40 1.41 6.05
N TRP A 176 -12.58 1.01 5.57
CA TRP A 176 -13.68 1.95 5.27
C TRP A 176 -14.08 2.79 6.48
N GLU A 177 -14.14 2.18 7.67
CA GLU A 177 -14.53 2.86 8.92
C GLU A 177 -13.70 4.12 9.17
N ASP A 178 -12.40 4.06 8.88
CA ASP A 178 -11.49 5.16 9.15
C ASP A 178 -11.67 6.30 8.15
N LEU A 179 -12.20 6.03 6.96
CA LEU A 179 -12.27 6.99 5.83
C LEU A 179 -13.71 7.39 5.48
N SER A 180 -14.70 6.77 6.12
CA SER A 180 -16.12 7.00 5.84
C SER A 180 -16.55 8.45 6.04
N ASP A 181 -15.84 9.20 6.90
CA ASP A 181 -16.07 10.62 7.14
C ASP A 181 -15.65 11.54 5.99
N LEU A 182 -14.92 11.03 4.98
CA LEU A 182 -14.55 11.79 3.79
C LEU A 182 -15.66 11.89 2.75
N PHE A 183 -16.74 11.12 2.89
CA PHE A 183 -17.74 10.93 1.85
C PHE A 183 -19.14 11.33 2.33
N GLY A 184 -19.94 11.87 1.39
CA GLY A 184 -21.36 12.07 1.58
C GLY A 184 -22.14 10.76 1.38
N ALA A 185 -23.45 10.80 1.61
CA ALA A 185 -24.29 9.61 1.40
C ALA A 185 -24.37 9.23 -0.10
N ALA A 186 -24.27 10.23 -0.98
CA ALA A 186 -24.26 10.09 -2.43
C ALA A 186 -23.08 10.89 -3.05
N PRO A 187 -22.64 10.55 -4.28
CA PRO A 187 -21.50 11.21 -4.92
C PRO A 187 -21.63 12.75 -5.06
N ASP A 188 -22.84 13.26 -5.26
CA ASP A 188 -23.14 14.69 -5.36
C ASP A 188 -23.07 15.42 -4.01
N GLN A 189 -22.92 14.69 -2.91
CA GLN A 189 -22.79 15.20 -1.55
C GLN A 189 -21.37 15.08 -0.98
N ASP A 190 -20.43 14.54 -1.75
CA ASP A 190 -19.05 14.44 -1.28
C ASP A 190 -18.44 15.85 -1.11
N PRO A 191 -17.73 16.12 0.00
CA PRO A 191 -17.06 17.40 0.20
C PRO A 191 -16.08 17.75 -0.93
N PRO A 192 -15.95 19.03 -1.32
CA PRO A 192 -14.92 19.44 -2.27
C PRO A 192 -13.52 19.00 -1.81
N GLY A 193 -12.73 18.45 -2.72
CA GLY A 193 -11.36 18.01 -2.43
C GLY A 193 -11.24 16.65 -1.72
N TRP A 194 -12.34 15.90 -1.55
CA TRP A 194 -12.32 14.58 -0.91
C TRP A 194 -11.28 13.62 -1.51
N ALA A 195 -11.00 13.71 -2.82
CA ALA A 195 -10.05 12.84 -3.50
C ALA A 195 -8.60 13.11 -3.07
N ASP A 196 -8.26 14.39 -2.86
CA ASP A 196 -6.97 14.80 -2.31
C ASP A 196 -6.83 14.36 -0.85
N ASP A 197 -7.89 14.53 -0.05
CA ASP A 197 -7.91 14.10 1.36
C ASP A 197 -7.81 12.58 1.50
N LEU A 198 -8.47 11.82 0.61
CA LEU A 198 -8.37 10.37 0.56
C LEU A 198 -6.93 9.93 0.24
N ARG A 199 -6.31 10.56 -0.76
CA ARG A 199 -4.91 10.32 -1.16
C ARG A 199 -3.95 10.61 0.00
N ASP A 200 -4.17 11.71 0.72
CA ASP A 200 -3.36 12.10 1.88
C ASP A 200 -3.51 11.11 3.03
N ARG A 201 -4.75 10.79 3.42
CA ARG A 201 -5.03 9.88 4.54
C ARG A 201 -4.63 8.44 4.27
N LEU A 202 -4.55 8.02 3.00
CA LEU A 202 -4.04 6.70 2.62
C LEU A 202 -2.52 6.67 2.41
N GLY A 203 -1.80 7.78 2.61
CA GLY A 203 -0.34 7.81 2.44
C GLY A 203 0.12 7.56 1.00
N LEU A 204 -0.72 7.86 0.00
CA LEU A 204 -0.48 7.53 -1.40
C LEU A 204 0.43 8.55 -2.08
N ASP A 205 1.69 8.64 -1.66
CA ASP A 205 2.66 9.63 -2.14
C ASP A 205 2.92 9.54 -3.65
N GLY A 206 2.90 8.32 -4.19
CA GLY A 206 2.99 8.10 -5.63
C GLY A 206 1.78 8.60 -6.43
N TYR A 207 0.67 8.99 -5.80
CA TYR A 207 -0.52 9.54 -6.45
C TYR A 207 -0.42 11.08 -6.53
N ASP A 208 0.69 11.54 -7.09
CA ASP A 208 0.96 12.95 -7.32
C ASP A 208 0.65 13.35 -8.78
N PRO A 209 -0.25 14.32 -9.00
CA PRO A 209 -0.51 14.87 -10.33
C PRO A 209 0.77 15.33 -11.05
N LYS A 210 1.78 15.85 -10.34
CA LYS A 210 3.06 16.29 -10.95
C LYS A 210 3.88 15.15 -11.54
N GLN A 211 3.74 13.94 -11.02
CA GLN A 211 4.50 12.77 -11.48
C GLN A 211 3.80 12.03 -12.63
N SER A 212 2.55 12.41 -12.94
CA SER A 212 1.66 11.58 -13.74
C SER A 212 1.94 11.67 -15.25
N ASP A 213 2.52 12.77 -15.74
CA ASP A 213 2.99 12.94 -17.13
C ASP A 213 3.83 14.23 -17.27
N PRO A 214 5.11 14.19 -17.67
CA PRO A 214 5.91 15.39 -17.90
C PRO A 214 5.45 16.23 -19.12
N ILE A 215 4.53 15.70 -19.93
CA ILE A 215 4.02 16.34 -21.16
C ILE A 215 2.57 16.84 -20.97
N ALA A 216 1.83 16.30 -20.01
CA ALA A 216 0.47 16.79 -19.75
C ALA A 216 0.52 18.14 -19.04
N PRO A 217 -0.39 19.08 -19.36
CA PRO A 217 -0.50 20.33 -18.62
C PRO A 217 -0.65 20.03 -17.12
N ALA A 218 0.07 20.77 -16.28
CA ALA A 218 0.02 20.65 -14.82
C ALA A 218 -1.39 20.84 -14.21
N GLU A 219 -2.34 21.31 -15.02
CA GLU A 219 -3.75 21.51 -14.70
C GLU A 219 -4.60 20.24 -14.83
N ARG A 220 -4.06 19.17 -15.43
CA ARG A 220 -4.80 17.91 -15.58
C ARG A 220 -4.57 17.06 -14.34
N GLY A 221 -5.55 17.08 -13.44
CA GLY A 221 -5.57 16.21 -12.25
C GLY A 221 -5.42 14.72 -12.57
N LEU A 222 -5.14 13.93 -11.54
CA LEU A 222 -4.99 12.49 -11.63
C LEU A 222 -6.33 11.79 -11.37
N ASP A 223 -6.95 11.28 -12.44
CA ASP A 223 -8.21 10.54 -12.35
C ASP A 223 -8.03 9.20 -11.64
N ILE A 224 -8.95 8.92 -10.71
CA ILE A 224 -8.97 7.73 -9.87
C ILE A 224 -10.34 7.06 -9.85
N LEU A 225 -10.31 5.74 -9.72
CA LEU A 225 -11.44 4.90 -9.36
C LEU A 225 -11.26 4.44 -7.92
N VAL A 226 -12.30 4.58 -7.11
CA VAL A 226 -12.31 4.15 -5.71
C VAL A 226 -13.23 2.95 -5.58
N PHE A 227 -12.70 1.87 -5.01
CA PHE A 227 -13.42 0.63 -4.81
C PHE A 227 -13.64 0.40 -3.31
N ARG A 228 -14.87 0.01 -2.96
CA ARG A 228 -15.26 -0.43 -1.61
C ARG A 228 -15.76 -1.86 -1.70
N TYR A 229 -15.18 -2.76 -0.92
CA TYR A 229 -15.54 -4.18 -0.94
C TYR A 229 -15.35 -4.82 0.42
N PRO A 230 -16.17 -5.83 0.77
CA PRO A 230 -16.02 -6.52 2.03
C PRO A 230 -14.74 -7.36 2.04
N VAL A 231 -14.16 -7.58 3.22
CA VAL A 231 -13.07 -8.56 3.42
C VAL A 231 -13.46 -9.91 2.83
N GLY A 232 -14.73 -10.31 2.91
CA GLY A 232 -15.24 -11.54 2.30
C GLY A 232 -14.99 -11.69 0.79
N ALA A 233 -14.76 -10.59 0.05
CA ALA A 233 -14.44 -10.61 -1.38
C ALA A 233 -12.97 -10.95 -1.70
N VAL A 234 -12.08 -10.86 -0.71
CA VAL A 234 -10.65 -11.15 -0.88
C VAL A 234 -10.46 -12.65 -1.20
N PRO A 235 -9.44 -13.03 -1.98
CA PRO A 235 -9.09 -14.45 -2.19
C PRO A 235 -8.80 -15.18 -0.89
N ARG A 236 -8.97 -16.51 -0.92
CA ARG A 236 -8.64 -17.37 0.22
C ARG A 236 -7.22 -17.90 0.10
N LEU A 237 -6.62 -18.25 1.23
CA LEU A 237 -5.35 -18.95 1.30
C LEU A 237 -5.58 -20.40 1.72
N SER A 238 -4.87 -21.35 1.11
CA SER A 238 -4.81 -22.73 1.54
C SER A 238 -4.26 -22.83 2.97
N GLY A 239 -4.65 -23.88 3.68
CA GLY A 239 -4.20 -24.07 5.06
C GLY A 239 -4.80 -23.13 6.12
N LEU A 240 -5.42 -22.00 5.74
CA LEU A 240 -6.20 -21.21 6.70
C LEU A 240 -7.52 -21.92 7.01
N THR A 241 -7.69 -22.30 8.27
CA THR A 241 -8.92 -22.94 8.75
C THR A 241 -10.10 -21.97 8.62
N GLY A 242 -11.21 -22.43 8.02
CA GLY A 242 -12.47 -21.70 7.98
C GLY A 242 -12.57 -20.66 6.86
N ARG A 243 -13.45 -19.66 7.05
CA ARG A 243 -13.74 -18.60 6.06
C ARG A 243 -12.76 -17.42 6.15
N ALA A 244 -11.60 -17.55 6.79
CA ALA A 244 -10.66 -16.44 6.98
C ALA A 244 -10.09 -15.91 5.66
N ARG A 245 -9.52 -14.71 5.70
CA ARG A 245 -8.82 -14.07 4.57
C ARG A 245 -7.38 -13.71 4.95
N PRO A 246 -6.41 -13.88 4.03
CA PRO A 246 -4.99 -13.63 4.28
C PRO A 246 -4.70 -12.13 4.25
N LEU A 247 -5.20 -11.40 5.25
CA LEU A 247 -4.87 -10.00 5.46
C LEU A 247 -3.60 -9.93 6.31
N THR A 248 -2.63 -9.11 5.90
CA THR A 248 -1.40 -8.90 6.67
C THR A 248 -1.12 -7.42 6.89
N VAL A 249 -0.37 -7.13 7.95
CA VAL A 249 0.22 -5.80 8.19
C VAL A 249 1.34 -5.58 7.15
N PRO A 250 1.37 -4.44 6.44
CA PRO A 250 2.46 -4.14 5.51
C PRO A 250 3.81 -4.01 6.23
N CYS A 251 4.87 -4.44 5.57
CA CYS A 251 6.26 -4.25 5.99
C CYS A 251 7.13 -3.72 4.82
N VAL A 252 8.36 -3.34 5.12
CA VAL A 252 9.32 -2.79 4.13
C VAL A 252 9.67 -3.72 2.97
N LEU A 253 9.28 -5.00 3.04
CA LEU A 253 9.54 -6.00 1.99
C LEU A 253 8.34 -6.22 1.05
N ASP A 254 7.21 -5.53 1.23
CA ASP A 254 5.99 -5.81 0.46
C ASP A 254 5.79 -4.92 -0.76
N GLY A 255 6.62 -3.89 -0.91
CA GLY A 255 6.50 -2.91 -1.98
C GLY A 255 7.84 -2.24 -2.26
N GLY A 256 7.85 -1.38 -3.28
CA GLY A 256 9.01 -0.54 -3.56
C GLY A 256 9.24 0.48 -2.44
N PHE A 257 10.42 1.09 -2.44
CA PHE A 257 10.76 2.17 -1.52
C PHE A 257 9.75 3.32 -1.61
N SER A 258 9.10 3.63 -0.48
CA SER A 258 8.21 4.79 -0.33
C SER A 258 8.65 5.61 0.88
N PRO A 259 8.81 6.94 0.73
CA PRO A 259 9.07 7.84 1.85
C PRO A 259 7.85 8.00 2.78
N ALA A 260 6.64 7.74 2.28
CA ALA A 260 5.39 7.83 3.04
C ALA A 260 5.04 6.54 3.80
N PHE A 261 5.79 5.46 3.60
CA PHE A 261 5.65 4.28 4.44
C PHE A 261 6.29 4.53 5.82
N CYS A 262 5.63 4.07 6.89
CA CYS A 262 6.21 4.02 8.23
C CYS A 262 5.69 2.75 8.93
N PRO A 263 6.55 1.80 9.31
CA PRO A 263 6.08 0.55 9.90
C PRO A 263 5.40 0.84 11.24
N SER A 264 4.25 0.19 11.46
CA SER A 264 3.60 0.19 12.77
C SER A 264 4.32 -0.75 13.74
N PRO A 265 4.30 -0.48 15.05
CA PRO A 265 4.85 -1.39 16.05
C PRO A 265 4.20 -2.77 15.97
N ARG A 266 4.97 -3.84 16.17
CA ARG A 266 4.41 -5.20 16.18
C ARG A 266 3.41 -5.37 17.33
N GLY A 267 2.39 -6.20 17.10
CA GLY A 267 1.40 -6.59 18.10
C GLY A 267 -0.03 -6.19 17.75
N PHE A 268 -0.21 -5.45 16.65
CA PHE A 268 -1.51 -4.99 16.19
C PHE A 268 -1.86 -5.63 14.85
N GLY A 269 -3.16 -5.80 14.62
CA GLY A 269 -3.68 -6.45 13.41
C GLY A 269 -3.63 -5.57 12.15
N THR A 270 -3.14 -4.34 12.22
CA THR A 270 -3.08 -3.40 11.08
C THR A 270 -1.81 -2.57 11.12
N GLY A 271 -1.38 -2.12 9.94
CA GLY A 271 -0.47 -0.99 9.82
C GLY A 271 -1.25 0.33 9.93
N HIS A 272 -0.54 1.45 9.83
CA HIS A 272 -1.13 2.78 9.83
C HIS A 272 -0.38 3.66 8.83
N THR A 273 -1.12 4.35 7.99
CA THR A 273 -0.54 5.21 6.96
C THR A 273 -0.01 6.51 7.57
N VAL A 274 1.04 7.06 6.98
CA VAL A 274 1.43 8.45 7.20
C VAL A 274 0.43 9.34 6.47
N ASP A 275 -0.24 10.24 7.19
CA ASP A 275 -1.12 11.24 6.58
C ASP A 275 -0.27 12.32 5.89
N LEU A 276 -0.39 12.42 4.57
CA LEU A 276 0.39 13.37 3.75
C LEU A 276 -0.09 14.81 3.86
N ALA A 277 -1.18 15.09 4.59
CA ALA A 277 -1.57 16.43 5.01
C ALA A 277 -1.13 16.71 6.47
N GLY A 278 -0.57 15.73 7.15
CA GLY A 278 -0.28 15.75 8.58
C GLY A 278 -1.44 15.20 9.41
N ALA A 279 -1.12 14.38 10.41
CA ALA A 279 -2.12 13.75 11.25
C ALA A 279 -2.94 14.81 12.00
N ARG A 280 -4.25 14.86 11.73
CA ARG A 280 -5.18 15.79 12.40
C ARG A 280 -5.29 15.50 13.89
N SER A 281 -5.27 14.22 14.24
CA SER A 281 -5.28 13.70 15.61
C SER A 281 -4.90 12.22 15.61
N CYS A 282 -4.41 11.71 16.74
CA CYS A 282 -3.91 10.33 16.80
C CYS A 282 -5.01 9.27 16.70
N ASP A 283 -6.24 9.58 17.09
CA ASP A 283 -7.43 8.74 16.90
C ASP A 283 -7.90 8.65 15.44
N LYS A 284 -7.30 9.44 14.54
CA LYS A 284 -7.65 9.48 13.11
C LYS A 284 -6.61 8.85 12.19
N LEU A 285 -5.60 8.16 12.74
CA LEU A 285 -4.68 7.36 11.93
C LEU A 285 -5.47 6.33 11.13
N THR A 286 -5.24 6.31 9.82
CA THR A 286 -5.92 5.37 8.93
C THR A 286 -5.22 4.02 9.00
N ARG A 287 -5.98 2.97 9.33
CA ARG A 287 -5.47 1.60 9.32
C ARG A 287 -5.25 1.12 7.89
N GLU A 288 -4.14 0.45 7.67
CA GLU A 288 -3.78 -0.19 6.40
C GLU A 288 -3.55 -1.69 6.56
N ILE A 289 -3.87 -2.42 5.50
CA ILE A 289 -3.60 -3.84 5.36
C ILE A 289 -3.13 -4.13 3.94
N LEU A 290 -2.49 -5.30 3.78
CA LEU A 290 -2.29 -5.93 2.48
C LEU A 290 -3.20 -7.14 2.35
N HIS A 291 -3.69 -7.36 1.13
CA HIS A 291 -4.36 -8.59 0.75
C HIS A 291 -3.89 -9.06 -0.63
N PRO A 292 -4.09 -10.33 -1.01
CA PRO A 292 -3.68 -10.82 -2.32
C PRO A 292 -4.40 -10.10 -3.46
N ALA A 293 -3.77 -10.08 -4.63
CA ALA A 293 -4.38 -9.55 -5.84
C ALA A 293 -5.75 -10.21 -6.09
N MET A 294 -6.72 -9.40 -6.53
CA MET A 294 -8.07 -9.86 -6.85
C MET A 294 -8.60 -9.10 -8.07
N GLY A 295 -9.51 -9.73 -8.80
CA GLY A 295 -10.29 -9.07 -9.83
C GLY A 295 -11.26 -8.09 -9.19
N LEU A 296 -11.09 -6.79 -9.48
CA LEU A 296 -12.10 -5.79 -9.12
C LEU A 296 -13.33 -5.95 -10.03
N ARG A 297 -14.49 -5.59 -9.50
CA ARG A 297 -15.78 -5.68 -10.18
C ARG A 297 -16.49 -4.34 -10.11
N SER A 298 -17.37 -4.10 -11.08
CA SER A 298 -18.21 -2.91 -11.19
C SER A 298 -19.07 -2.71 -9.94
N GLU A 299 -19.56 -3.80 -9.34
CA GLU A 299 -20.33 -3.76 -8.08
C GLU A 299 -19.54 -3.22 -6.87
N TYR A 300 -18.20 -3.21 -6.95
CA TYR A 300 -17.33 -2.63 -5.92
C TYR A 300 -16.96 -1.18 -6.21
N LEU A 301 -17.28 -0.65 -7.39
CA LEU A 301 -17.02 0.75 -7.71
C LEU A 301 -17.84 1.63 -6.78
N PHE A 302 -17.16 2.49 -6.03
CA PHE A 302 -17.75 3.32 -4.99
C PHE A 302 -17.78 4.80 -5.38
N ARG A 303 -16.66 5.32 -5.87
CA ARG A 303 -16.51 6.71 -6.31
C ARG A 303 -15.56 6.82 -7.50
N ILE A 304 -15.72 7.91 -8.23
CA ILE A 304 -14.81 8.36 -9.27
C ILE A 304 -14.42 9.78 -8.88
N GLY A 305 -13.12 10.07 -8.90
CA GLY A 305 -12.61 11.36 -8.49
C GLY A 305 -11.38 11.74 -9.29
N SER A 306 -10.89 12.95 -9.04
CA SER A 306 -9.65 13.44 -9.64
C SER A 306 -8.85 14.16 -8.57
N ILE A 307 -7.62 13.70 -8.35
CA ILE A 307 -6.67 14.29 -7.40
C ILE A 307 -6.06 15.51 -8.07
N GLN A 308 -6.18 16.68 -7.46
CA GLN A 308 -5.76 17.95 -8.07
C GLN A 308 -4.51 18.51 -7.41
N ARG A 309 -4.38 18.33 -6.10
CA ARG A 309 -3.32 18.93 -5.30
C ARG A 309 -2.05 18.08 -5.37
N PRO A 310 -0.89 18.64 -5.70
CA PRO A 310 0.40 17.95 -5.59
C PRO A 310 0.70 17.52 -4.15
N VAL A 311 1.47 16.45 -3.99
CA VAL A 311 1.98 16.04 -2.67
C VAL A 311 3.05 17.02 -2.20
N ALA A 312 2.97 17.44 -0.93
CA ALA A 312 3.95 18.32 -0.30
C ALA A 312 5.16 17.50 0.18
N SER A 313 6.05 17.11 -0.73
CA SER A 313 7.21 16.25 -0.43
C SER A 313 8.17 16.85 0.60
N ASP A 314 8.23 18.17 0.71
CA ASP A 314 9.01 18.92 1.68
C ASP A 314 8.48 18.81 3.12
N ALA A 315 7.19 18.48 3.28
CA ALA A 315 6.56 18.29 4.59
C ALA A 315 6.73 16.86 5.16
N MET A 316 7.31 15.92 4.40
CA MET A 316 7.38 14.50 4.77
C MET A 316 8.07 14.27 6.12
N GLN A 317 9.11 15.05 6.43
CA GLN A 317 9.82 14.98 7.70
C GLN A 317 8.88 15.26 8.89
N VAL A 318 8.10 16.34 8.79
CA VAL A 318 7.14 16.76 9.82
C VAL A 318 6.01 15.73 9.95
N GLN A 319 5.47 15.27 8.82
CA GLN A 319 4.36 14.32 8.77
C GLN A 319 4.75 12.99 9.42
N ARG A 320 5.96 12.51 9.14
CA ARG A 320 6.50 11.30 9.77
C ARG A 320 6.70 11.48 11.28
N GLY A 321 7.20 12.62 11.73
CA GLY A 321 7.35 12.94 13.17
C GLY A 321 6.01 12.93 13.91
N LEU A 322 4.98 13.56 13.33
CA LEU A 322 3.61 13.54 13.84
C LEU A 322 3.03 12.12 13.88
N HIS A 323 3.21 11.37 12.80
CA HIS A 323 2.75 9.98 12.71
C HIS A 323 3.38 9.11 13.80
N LEU A 324 4.71 9.16 13.97
CA LEU A 324 5.42 8.42 15.01
C LEU A 324 4.97 8.81 16.42
N THR A 325 4.71 10.09 16.67
CA THR A 325 4.12 10.56 17.94
C THR A 325 2.78 9.88 18.21
N CYS A 326 1.94 9.77 17.19
CA CYS A 326 0.66 9.09 17.31
C CYS A 326 0.78 7.57 17.47
N LEU A 327 1.71 6.90 16.78
CA LEU A 327 2.01 5.48 17.01
C LEU A 327 2.45 5.25 18.47
N ARG A 328 3.36 6.07 19.00
CA ARG A 328 3.84 5.96 20.39
C ARG A 328 2.68 6.07 21.39
N LYS A 329 1.76 7.01 21.15
CA LYS A 329 0.59 7.25 22.00
C LYS A 329 -0.42 6.10 21.90
N ASN A 330 -0.85 5.74 20.71
CA ASN A 330 -1.91 4.75 20.49
C ASN A 330 -1.49 3.34 20.91
N PHE A 331 -0.20 3.05 20.86
CA PHE A 331 0.34 1.73 21.18
C PHE A 331 1.05 1.67 22.53
N GLU A 332 1.07 2.76 23.29
CA GLU A 332 1.74 2.85 24.59
C GLU A 332 3.23 2.45 24.53
N ARG A 333 3.91 2.83 23.44
CA ARG A 333 5.33 2.54 23.19
C ARG A 333 6.13 3.84 23.10
N PRO A 334 6.44 4.51 24.21
CA PRO A 334 7.06 5.84 24.20
C PRO A 334 8.44 5.90 23.52
N HIS A 335 9.16 4.76 23.46
CA HIS A 335 10.49 4.65 22.87
C HIS A 335 10.48 4.20 21.39
N TYR A 336 9.30 3.98 20.78
CA TYR A 336 9.23 3.52 19.39
C TYR A 336 9.84 4.55 18.43
N GLY A 337 10.79 4.14 17.58
CA GLY A 337 11.50 5.07 16.69
C GLY A 337 12.59 5.94 17.34
N GLU A 338 12.88 5.82 18.64
CA GLU A 338 13.87 6.67 19.33
C GLU A 338 15.30 6.53 18.76
N HIS A 339 15.61 5.41 18.14
CA HIS A 339 16.94 5.14 17.60
C HIS A 339 17.07 5.45 16.10
N THR A 340 15.97 5.81 15.43
CA THR A 340 15.97 6.10 13.99
C THR A 340 15.49 7.51 13.72
N ASP A 341 14.44 7.95 14.40
CA ASP A 341 13.67 9.14 14.05
C ASP A 341 13.55 10.14 15.22
N ARG A 342 14.43 10.05 16.22
CA ARG A 342 14.42 10.94 17.39
C ARG A 342 14.54 12.42 17.04
N ASP A 343 15.31 12.72 16.00
CA ASP A 343 15.45 14.06 15.41
C ASP A 343 14.13 14.61 14.83
N LEU A 344 13.16 13.75 14.53
CA LEU A 344 11.84 14.14 13.99
C LEU A 344 10.78 14.34 15.08
N LEU A 345 11.11 14.00 16.32
CA LEU A 345 10.18 13.96 17.45
C LEU A 345 10.34 15.17 18.38
N LEU A 346 11.04 16.21 17.92
CA LEU A 346 11.39 17.42 18.64
C LEU A 346 10.46 18.59 18.26
#